data_AF-A0A8C4VTU8-F1
#
_entry.id   AF-A0A8C4VTU8-F1
#
_cell.length_a   1.000
_cell.length_b   1.000
_cell.length_c   1.000
_cell.angle_alpha   90.00
_cell.angle_beta   90.00
_cell.angle_gamma   90.00
#
_symmetry.space_group_name_H-M   'P 1'
#
loop_
_entity.id
_entity.type
_entity.pdbx_description
1 polymer ?
#
loop_
_entity_poly.entity_id
_entity_poly.type
_entity_poly.pdbx_seq_one_letter_code
_entity_poly.pdbx_strand_id
1 'polypeptide(L)'
;MPCLWLSSRVSSLLSWLRLLREGDSCGKCNLELCSKPTHCPAGTVLDQCGCCPECGNVEGQICDLDKVNHFYGQCGENLECRLDADETKFGEIPEPQCVCKSQESVCGPEGKTYANICQFKEAYSEKRRNINMKHKGPCESAPVISLPPQDAQNFTGNDIIFGCEVSAYPMPHLEWKKKGNKMFLPGDDAHISIQARGGPKKYGVTGWLQIQGIKKSDEGIYICHTKNKYGIAYASARLKVIDGKVFFF
;
A
#
# COMPACT_ATOMS: atom_id res chain seq x y z
N MET A 1 -15.80 -48.21 -66.16
CA MET A 1 -16.62 -48.83 -65.10
C MET A 1 -15.67 -49.40 -64.05
N PRO A 2 -16.01 -49.29 -62.75
CA PRO A 2 -15.20 -48.57 -61.77
C PRO A 2 -14.43 -49.46 -60.78
N CYS A 3 -13.35 -48.91 -60.22
CA CYS A 3 -12.78 -49.28 -58.93
C CYS A 3 -13.36 -48.36 -57.85
N LEU A 4 -13.66 -48.90 -56.65
CA LEU A 4 -13.15 -48.43 -55.35
C LEU A 4 -13.96 -49.02 -54.18
N TRP A 5 -13.28 -49.91 -53.44
CA TRP A 5 -13.19 -50.05 -51.98
C TRP A 5 -14.29 -49.43 -51.09
N LEU A 6 -15.03 -50.32 -50.42
CA LEU A 6 -15.78 -50.03 -49.20
C LEU A 6 -15.19 -50.82 -48.03
N SER A 7 -14.93 -50.08 -46.95
CA SER A 7 -15.09 -50.48 -45.55
C SER A 7 -13.82 -50.44 -44.69
N SER A 8 -13.64 -49.32 -44.02
CA SER A 8 -13.06 -49.26 -42.68
C SER A 8 -13.69 -48.06 -41.94
N ARG A 9 -14.99 -48.15 -41.64
CA ARG A 9 -15.61 -47.36 -40.57
C ARG A 9 -15.31 -48.07 -39.25
N VAL A 10 -15.20 -47.28 -38.18
CA VAL A 10 -14.88 -47.66 -36.79
C VAL A 10 -13.37 -47.68 -36.47
N SER A 11 -12.68 -46.55 -36.64
CA SER A 11 -11.39 -46.33 -35.94
C SER A 11 -11.04 -44.86 -35.65
N SER A 12 -11.91 -43.89 -35.94
CA SER A 12 -11.57 -42.46 -35.77
C SER A 12 -12.32 -41.75 -34.65
N LEU A 13 -13.44 -42.29 -34.13
CA LEU A 13 -14.20 -41.66 -33.05
C LEU A 13 -13.75 -42.06 -31.64
N LEU A 14 -13.04 -43.19 -31.48
CA LEU A 14 -12.56 -43.67 -30.17
C LEU A 14 -11.17 -43.13 -29.80
N SER A 15 -10.43 -42.54 -30.75
CA SER A 15 -9.09 -42.00 -30.51
C SER A 15 -9.13 -40.57 -29.96
N TRP A 16 -10.09 -39.75 -30.42
CA TRP A 16 -10.32 -38.40 -29.89
C TRP A 16 -10.96 -38.42 -28.50
N LEU A 17 -11.82 -39.41 -28.22
CA LEU A 17 -12.40 -39.64 -26.89
C LEU A 17 -11.42 -40.23 -25.86
N ARG A 18 -10.29 -40.82 -26.30
CA ARG A 18 -9.21 -41.25 -25.40
C ARG A 18 -8.31 -40.08 -25.00
N LEU A 19 -7.97 -39.20 -25.94
CA LEU A 19 -7.19 -37.99 -25.67
C LEU A 19 -7.91 -37.00 -24.73
N LEU A 20 -9.24 -36.99 -24.71
CA LEU A 20 -10.04 -36.19 -23.77
C LEU A 20 -10.27 -36.85 -22.40
N ARG A 21 -9.79 -38.09 -22.18
CA ARG A 21 -10.00 -38.83 -20.93
C ARG A 21 -8.72 -39.11 -20.15
N GLU A 22 -7.57 -38.96 -20.79
CA GLU A 22 -6.24 -39.20 -20.19
C GLU A 22 -5.56 -37.91 -19.67
N GLY A 23 -6.18 -36.74 -19.83
CA GLY A 23 -5.65 -35.45 -19.37
C GLY A 23 -6.26 -34.86 -18.09
N ASP A 24 -7.40 -35.38 -17.61
CA ASP A 24 -8.25 -34.67 -16.62
C ASP A 24 -8.45 -35.39 -15.27
N SER A 25 -7.78 -36.51 -15.02
CA SER A 25 -7.94 -37.22 -13.74
C SER A 25 -6.61 -37.39 -13.04
N CYS A 26 -6.41 -36.63 -11.97
CA CYS A 26 -5.33 -36.84 -11.03
C CYS A 26 -5.31 -38.28 -10.51
N GLY A 27 -4.15 -38.93 -10.59
CA GLY A 27 -3.93 -40.25 -10.02
C GLY A 27 -3.87 -40.23 -8.49
N LYS A 28 -3.60 -41.39 -7.87
CA LYS A 28 -3.32 -41.44 -6.43
C LYS A 28 -2.05 -40.65 -6.12
N CYS A 29 -2.11 -39.79 -5.11
CA CYS A 29 -0.97 -39.00 -4.69
C CYS A 29 0.17 -39.90 -4.17
N ASN A 30 1.37 -39.74 -4.74
CA ASN A 30 2.59 -40.39 -4.26
C ASN A 30 3.68 -39.34 -4.03
N LEU A 31 3.93 -39.02 -2.76
CA LEU A 31 4.86 -37.97 -2.34
C LEU A 31 6.33 -38.27 -2.65
N GLU A 32 6.70 -39.54 -2.84
CA GLU A 32 8.09 -39.91 -3.15
C GLU A 32 8.50 -39.51 -4.56
N LEU A 33 7.53 -39.34 -5.46
CA LEU A 33 7.76 -38.88 -6.83
C LEU A 33 7.82 -37.35 -6.93
N CYS A 34 7.46 -36.64 -5.86
CA CYS A 34 7.42 -35.19 -5.88
C CYS A 34 8.81 -34.58 -5.74
N SER A 35 9.12 -33.63 -6.63
CA SER A 35 10.25 -32.72 -6.45
C SER A 35 10.06 -31.90 -5.19
N LYS A 36 11.13 -31.70 -4.41
CA LYS A 36 11.11 -30.81 -3.24
C LYS A 36 11.52 -29.41 -3.67
N PRO A 37 10.59 -28.44 -3.68
CA PRO A 37 10.93 -27.10 -4.12
C PRO A 37 11.89 -26.45 -3.11
N THR A 38 12.88 -25.74 -3.64
CA THR A 38 13.86 -25.00 -2.84
C THR A 38 13.64 -23.52 -3.01
N HIS A 39 13.74 -22.76 -1.91
CA HIS A 39 13.59 -21.30 -1.93
C HIS A 39 12.23 -20.86 -2.50
N CYS A 40 11.17 -21.03 -1.70
CA CYS A 40 9.84 -20.52 -2.03
C CYS A 40 9.54 -19.28 -1.18
N PRO A 41 9.65 -18.06 -1.74
CA PRO A 41 9.55 -16.84 -0.94
C PRO A 41 8.16 -16.62 -0.32
N ALA A 42 7.10 -17.05 -1.02
CA ALA A 42 5.73 -17.05 -0.51
C ALA A 42 5.31 -18.40 0.09
N GLY A 43 6.24 -19.28 0.43
CA GLY A 43 5.95 -20.63 0.91
C GLY A 43 5.49 -21.58 -0.21
N THR A 44 5.01 -22.76 0.19
CA THR A 44 4.63 -23.81 -0.76
C THR A 44 3.12 -23.94 -0.89
N VAL A 45 2.66 -24.15 -2.11
CA VAL A 45 1.29 -24.54 -2.46
C VAL A 45 1.30 -25.99 -2.94
N LEU A 46 0.13 -26.57 -3.17
CA LEU A 46 0.02 -27.89 -3.79
C LEU A 46 -0.24 -27.73 -5.28
N ASP A 47 0.26 -28.67 -6.07
CA ASP A 47 -0.01 -28.81 -7.50
C ASP A 47 -1.53 -28.91 -7.80
N GLN A 48 -1.88 -28.94 -9.08
CA GLN A 48 -3.26 -29.12 -9.56
C GLN A 48 -3.97 -30.33 -8.95
N CYS A 49 -3.21 -31.38 -8.64
CA CYS A 49 -3.73 -32.60 -8.07
C CYS A 49 -3.82 -32.59 -6.54
N GLY A 50 -3.42 -31.50 -5.89
CA GLY A 50 -3.36 -31.40 -4.44
C GLY A 50 -2.34 -32.35 -3.81
N CYS A 51 -1.31 -32.76 -4.55
CA CYS A 51 -0.35 -33.77 -4.14
C CYS A 51 1.05 -33.20 -3.91
N CYS A 52 1.74 -32.79 -4.97
CA CYS A 52 3.13 -32.37 -4.87
C CYS A 52 3.24 -30.90 -4.41
N PRO A 53 4.21 -30.58 -3.55
CA PRO A 53 4.47 -29.21 -3.15
C PRO A 53 5.17 -28.44 -4.28
N GLU A 54 4.65 -27.25 -4.58
CA GLU A 54 5.23 -26.30 -5.52
C GLU A 54 5.42 -24.94 -4.82
N CYS A 55 6.27 -24.06 -5.36
CA CYS A 55 6.36 -22.71 -4.81
C CYS A 55 5.10 -21.92 -5.16
N GLY A 56 4.52 -21.23 -4.18
CA GLY A 56 3.43 -20.30 -4.44
C GLY A 56 3.94 -18.99 -5.02
N ASN A 57 3.11 -18.34 -5.84
CA ASN A 57 3.39 -17.04 -6.41
C ASN A 57 3.46 -15.96 -5.32
N VAL A 58 4.39 -15.02 -5.47
CA VAL A 58 4.60 -13.88 -4.56
C VAL A 58 3.64 -12.73 -4.85
N GLU A 59 3.61 -11.73 -3.97
CA GLU A 59 2.77 -10.54 -4.16
C GLU A 59 3.10 -9.84 -5.50
N GLY A 60 2.08 -9.50 -6.29
CA GLY A 60 2.19 -8.86 -7.61
C GLY A 60 2.38 -9.80 -8.79
N GLN A 61 2.62 -11.10 -8.58
CA GLN A 61 2.67 -12.07 -9.67
C GLN A 61 1.26 -12.46 -10.16
N ILE A 62 1.15 -12.75 -11.46
CA ILE A 62 -0.07 -13.25 -12.08
C ILE A 62 -0.43 -14.61 -11.47
N CYS A 63 -1.72 -14.90 -11.35
CA CYS A 63 -2.22 -16.13 -10.74
C CYS A 63 -3.53 -16.59 -11.38
N ASP A 64 -3.86 -17.87 -11.20
CA ASP A 64 -5.15 -18.39 -11.65
C ASP A 64 -6.26 -18.09 -10.62
N LEU A 65 -7.35 -17.46 -11.06
CA LEU A 65 -8.50 -17.12 -10.18
C LEU A 65 -9.30 -18.35 -9.75
N ASP A 66 -9.39 -19.33 -10.64
CA ASP A 66 -10.07 -20.59 -10.43
C ASP A 66 -9.06 -21.72 -10.25
N LYS A 67 -9.42 -22.73 -9.46
CA LYS A 67 -8.58 -23.93 -9.24
C LYS A 67 -8.64 -24.94 -10.40
N VAL A 68 -9.17 -24.50 -11.54
CA VAL A 68 -9.37 -25.35 -12.73
C VAL A 68 -8.27 -25.04 -13.75
N ASN A 69 -7.94 -23.75 -13.90
CA ASN A 69 -6.78 -23.34 -14.68
C ASN A 69 -5.53 -23.33 -13.79
N HIS A 70 -4.41 -23.79 -14.35
CA HIS A 70 -3.11 -23.87 -13.68
C HIS A 70 -2.00 -23.27 -14.55
N PHE A 71 -2.34 -22.28 -15.37
CA PHE A 71 -1.39 -21.72 -16.32
C PHE A 71 -0.39 -20.79 -15.63
N TYR A 72 -0.86 -19.99 -14.67
CA TYR A 72 -0.03 -19.02 -13.95
C TYR A 72 0.33 -19.47 -12.53
N GLY A 73 -0.38 -20.46 -11.97
CA GLY A 73 -0.14 -21.02 -10.65
C GLY A 73 -0.95 -20.37 -9.53
N GLN A 74 -0.76 -20.90 -8.31
CA GLN A 74 -1.48 -20.45 -7.12
C GLN A 74 -0.65 -19.46 -6.31
N CYS A 75 -1.32 -18.48 -5.71
CA CYS A 75 -0.71 -17.59 -4.74
C CYS A 75 -0.24 -18.32 -3.50
N GLY A 76 0.91 -17.92 -2.97
CA GLY A 76 1.47 -18.49 -1.75
C GLY A 76 0.72 -18.12 -0.46
N GLU A 77 1.36 -18.38 0.67
CA GLU A 77 0.78 -18.17 1.99
C GLU A 77 0.41 -16.71 2.24
N ASN A 78 -0.79 -16.46 2.79
CA ASN A 78 -1.32 -15.13 3.10
C ASN A 78 -1.57 -14.23 1.89
N LEU A 79 -1.50 -14.81 0.68
CA LEU A 79 -1.85 -14.14 -0.56
C LEU A 79 -3.19 -14.69 -1.08
N GLU A 80 -3.87 -13.89 -1.87
CA GLU A 80 -5.09 -14.25 -2.58
C GLU A 80 -5.04 -13.69 -4.00
N CYS A 81 -5.53 -14.48 -4.96
CA CYS A 81 -5.57 -14.08 -6.35
C CYS A 81 -6.77 -13.16 -6.58
N ARG A 82 -6.54 -11.94 -7.06
CA ARG A 82 -7.57 -10.92 -7.28
C ARG A 82 -7.35 -10.20 -8.60
N LEU A 83 -8.46 -9.78 -9.23
CA LEU A 83 -8.44 -8.84 -10.36
C LEU A 83 -8.46 -7.42 -9.82
N ASP A 84 -7.53 -6.57 -10.27
CA ASP A 84 -7.62 -5.14 -10.02
C ASP A 84 -8.49 -4.48 -11.11
N ALA A 85 -9.70 -4.09 -10.73
CA ALA A 85 -10.65 -3.46 -11.64
C ALA A 85 -10.33 -1.97 -11.92
N ASP A 86 -9.38 -1.36 -11.20
CA ASP A 86 -9.00 0.03 -11.41
C ASP A 86 -8.05 0.21 -12.62
N GLU A 87 -7.43 -0.88 -13.11
CA GLU A 87 -6.58 -0.91 -14.31
C GLU A 87 -7.38 -0.90 -15.63
N THR A 88 -8.71 -1.08 -15.57
CA THR A 88 -9.60 -1.12 -16.74
C THR A 88 -9.68 0.19 -17.55
N LYS A 89 -8.90 1.23 -17.19
CA LYS A 89 -8.95 2.57 -17.79
C LYS A 89 -8.36 2.68 -19.20
N PHE A 90 -7.73 1.62 -19.74
CA PHE A 90 -7.07 1.66 -21.05
C PHE A 90 -7.50 0.57 -22.04
N GLY A 91 -8.63 -0.11 -21.81
CA GLY A 91 -9.13 -1.14 -22.74
C GLY A 91 -8.31 -2.44 -22.74
N GLU A 92 -7.39 -2.60 -21.79
CA GLU A 92 -6.70 -3.85 -21.49
C GLU A 92 -7.53 -4.68 -20.50
N ILE A 93 -7.53 -6.00 -20.70
CA ILE A 93 -8.19 -6.95 -19.79
C ILE A 93 -7.25 -7.11 -18.59
N PRO A 94 -7.66 -6.73 -17.36
CA PRO A 94 -6.77 -6.80 -16.20
C PRO A 94 -6.39 -8.24 -15.90
N GLU A 95 -5.09 -8.49 -15.70
CA GLU A 95 -4.59 -9.81 -15.33
C GLU A 95 -4.71 -10.00 -13.81
N PRO A 96 -5.21 -11.14 -13.34
CA PRO A 96 -5.34 -11.40 -11.91
C PRO A 96 -3.97 -11.57 -11.26
N GLN A 97 -3.75 -10.91 -10.12
CA GLN A 97 -2.49 -10.93 -9.39
C GLN A 97 -2.65 -11.35 -7.93
N CYS A 98 -1.58 -11.89 -7.36
CA CYS A 98 -1.51 -12.22 -5.95
C CYS A 98 -1.40 -10.97 -5.10
N VAL A 99 -2.37 -10.74 -4.22
CA VAL A 99 -2.40 -9.60 -3.29
C VAL A 99 -2.33 -10.11 -1.87
N CYS A 100 -1.60 -9.40 -0.99
CA CYS A 100 -1.55 -9.78 0.42
C CYS A 100 -2.91 -9.59 1.10
N LYS A 101 -3.37 -10.64 1.80
CA LYS A 101 -4.65 -10.67 2.53
C LYS A 101 -4.73 -9.60 3.63
N SER A 102 -3.59 -9.13 4.12
CA SER A 102 -3.52 -8.06 5.12
C SER A 102 -2.57 -6.98 4.65
N GLN A 103 -3.07 -5.75 4.53
CA GLN A 103 -2.27 -4.57 4.19
C GLN A 103 -1.71 -3.86 5.44
N GLU A 104 -1.75 -4.52 6.60
CA GLU A 104 -1.18 -3.97 7.83
C GLU A 104 0.33 -4.14 7.87
N SER A 105 1.05 -3.02 8.04
CA SER A 105 2.50 -3.02 8.17
C SER A 105 3.01 -3.82 9.35
N VAL A 106 4.27 -4.27 9.27
CA VAL A 106 4.90 -5.10 10.30
C VAL A 106 6.27 -4.54 10.65
N CYS A 107 6.63 -4.54 11.93
CA CYS A 107 7.97 -4.21 12.38
C CYS A 107 8.82 -5.46 12.53
N GLY A 108 9.84 -5.58 11.68
CA GLY A 108 10.80 -6.68 11.70
C GLY A 108 11.78 -6.60 12.87
N PRO A 109 12.49 -7.70 13.17
CA PRO A 109 13.44 -7.75 14.27
C PRO A 109 14.60 -6.76 14.12
N GLU A 110 15.02 -6.45 12.89
CA GLU A 110 16.06 -5.43 12.64
C GLU A 110 15.56 -3.98 12.76
N GLY A 111 14.30 -3.74 13.15
CA GLY A 111 13.73 -2.40 13.18
C GLY A 111 13.38 -1.85 11.79
N LYS A 112 13.25 -2.75 10.79
CA LYS A 112 12.75 -2.42 9.46
C LYS A 112 11.24 -2.61 9.39
N THR A 113 10.55 -1.60 8.89
CA THR A 113 9.11 -1.67 8.58
C THR A 113 8.90 -2.36 7.24
N TYR A 114 8.00 -3.32 7.20
CA TYR A 114 7.50 -3.98 6.00
C TYR A 114 6.07 -3.51 5.73
N ALA A 115 5.69 -3.33 4.45
CA ALA A 115 4.38 -2.79 4.09
C ALA A 115 3.24 -3.70 4.57
N ASN A 116 3.47 -5.01 4.53
CA ASN A 116 2.56 -6.04 4.99
C ASN A 116 3.29 -7.31 5.45
N ILE A 117 2.53 -8.31 5.89
CA ILE A 117 3.06 -9.60 6.35
C ILE A 117 3.67 -10.44 5.23
N CYS A 118 3.20 -10.32 3.99
CA CYS A 118 3.69 -11.09 2.85
C CYS A 118 5.12 -10.68 2.51
N GLN A 119 5.38 -9.38 2.39
CA GLN A 119 6.74 -8.84 2.18
C GLN A 119 7.69 -9.16 3.35
N PHE A 120 7.18 -9.18 4.58
CA PHE A 120 7.98 -9.62 5.73
C PHE A 120 8.39 -11.08 5.57
N LYS A 121 7.44 -12.00 5.30
CA LYS A 121 7.74 -13.42 5.13
C LYS A 121 8.69 -13.67 3.96
N GLU A 122 8.46 -12.99 2.84
CA GLU A 122 9.30 -13.09 1.64
C GLU A 122 10.76 -12.76 1.92
N ALA A 123 11.03 -11.63 2.59
CA ALA A 123 12.38 -11.18 2.93
C ALA A 123 13.13 -12.11 3.90
N TYR A 124 12.39 -13.02 4.55
CA TYR A 124 12.90 -13.94 5.54
C TYR A 124 12.80 -15.41 5.14
N SER A 125 12.27 -15.69 3.95
CA SER A 125 12.04 -17.05 3.42
C SER A 125 13.30 -17.91 3.35
N GLU A 126 14.46 -17.29 3.10
CA GLU A 126 15.76 -17.98 3.07
C GLU A 126 16.32 -18.30 4.46
N LYS A 127 15.92 -17.53 5.47
CA LYS A 127 16.48 -17.65 6.80
C LYS A 127 15.76 -18.78 7.53
N ARG A 128 16.41 -19.96 7.60
CA ARG A 128 15.87 -21.17 8.27
C ARG A 128 15.69 -21.10 9.79
N ARG A 129 15.57 -19.91 10.37
CA ARG A 129 15.39 -19.71 11.81
C ARG A 129 13.94 -19.31 12.09
N ASN A 130 13.45 -19.65 13.27
CA ASN A 130 12.16 -19.17 13.75
C ASN A 130 12.24 -17.65 13.96
N ILE A 131 11.77 -16.88 13.00
CA ILE A 131 11.87 -15.42 12.99
C ILE A 131 10.56 -14.85 13.50
N ASN A 132 10.64 -14.17 14.63
CA ASN A 132 9.51 -13.49 15.24
C ASN A 132 9.55 -12.01 14.84
N MET A 133 8.44 -11.51 14.30
CA MET A 133 8.21 -10.07 14.18
C MET A 133 8.18 -9.43 15.58
N LYS A 134 8.61 -8.17 15.71
CA LYS A 134 8.54 -7.48 17.01
C LYS A 134 7.09 -7.17 17.38
N HIS A 135 6.37 -6.53 16.46
CA HIS A 135 4.96 -6.22 16.63
C HIS A 135 4.32 -5.90 15.26
N LYS A 136 2.97 -5.89 15.26
CA LYS A 136 2.19 -5.38 14.14
C LYS A 136 2.23 -3.85 14.11
N GLY A 137 2.11 -3.27 12.94
CA GLY A 137 2.32 -1.85 12.68
C GLY A 137 3.77 -1.55 12.25
N PRO A 138 4.02 -0.31 11.79
CA PRO A 138 5.36 0.14 11.42
C PRO A 138 6.27 0.19 12.64
N CYS A 139 7.58 0.11 12.41
CA CYS A 139 8.54 0.36 13.48
C CYS A 139 8.42 1.78 14.00
N GLU A 140 8.70 1.92 15.29
CA GLU A 140 8.66 3.17 16.01
C GLU A 140 9.66 4.19 15.44
N SER A 141 9.20 5.43 15.24
CA SER A 141 9.97 6.48 14.58
C SER A 141 9.63 7.87 15.10
N ALA A 142 10.60 8.78 15.01
CA ALA A 142 10.37 10.19 15.24
C ALA A 142 9.46 10.78 14.13
N PRO A 143 8.78 11.93 14.39
CA PRO A 143 7.92 12.55 13.39
C PRO A 143 8.70 12.99 12.16
N VAL A 144 8.15 12.72 10.98
CA VAL A 144 8.67 13.16 9.69
C VAL A 144 7.59 13.97 8.98
N ILE A 145 7.91 15.22 8.68
CA ILE A 145 7.01 16.12 7.95
C ILE A 145 7.10 15.75 6.47
N SER A 146 6.06 15.13 5.95
CA SER A 146 5.97 14.70 4.55
C SER A 146 5.52 15.84 3.63
N LEU A 147 4.67 16.74 4.13
CA LEU A 147 4.26 17.93 3.40
C LEU A 147 4.39 19.15 4.33
N PRO A 148 5.40 20.01 4.14
CA PRO A 148 5.55 21.22 4.92
C PRO A 148 4.54 22.31 4.48
N PRO A 149 4.21 23.27 5.35
CA PRO A 149 3.46 24.45 4.92
C PRO A 149 4.24 25.25 3.90
N GLN A 150 3.50 25.91 3.01
CA GLN A 150 4.08 26.70 1.92
C GLN A 150 3.97 28.19 2.21
N ASP A 151 5.00 28.93 1.80
CA ASP A 151 5.00 30.40 1.86
C ASP A 151 3.83 30.97 1.06
N ALA A 152 3.27 32.07 1.55
CA ALA A 152 2.10 32.68 0.97
C ALA A 152 2.14 34.20 1.05
N GLN A 153 1.55 34.84 0.03
CA GLN A 153 1.40 36.28 -0.06
C GLN A 153 -0.05 36.59 -0.42
N ASN A 154 -0.70 37.44 0.37
CA ASN A 154 -2.09 37.80 0.11
C ASN A 154 -2.44 39.21 0.64
N PHE A 155 -3.60 39.73 0.25
CA PHE A 155 -4.06 41.05 0.65
C PHE A 155 -4.80 41.05 1.98
N THR A 156 -4.71 42.16 2.71
CA THR A 156 -5.48 42.39 3.96
C THR A 156 -6.97 42.11 3.74
N GLY A 157 -7.59 41.39 4.66
CA GLY A 157 -9.01 40.98 4.61
C GLY A 157 -9.27 39.62 3.96
N ASN A 158 -8.29 39.01 3.29
CA ASN A 158 -8.44 37.66 2.74
C ASN A 158 -8.23 36.59 3.81
N ASP A 159 -8.76 35.40 3.56
CA ASP A 159 -8.51 34.23 4.41
C ASP A 159 -7.32 33.42 3.87
N ILE A 160 -6.59 32.77 4.77
CA ILE A 160 -5.50 31.86 4.41
C ILE A 160 -5.49 30.60 5.25
N ILE A 161 -5.01 29.50 4.66
CA ILE A 161 -4.82 28.21 5.31
C ILE A 161 -3.39 27.71 5.06
N PHE A 162 -2.67 27.35 6.11
CA PHE A 162 -1.42 26.60 6.04
C PHE A 162 -1.69 25.12 6.37
N GLY A 163 -1.19 24.21 5.53
CA GLY A 163 -1.26 22.77 5.76
C GLY A 163 0.08 22.18 6.20
N CYS A 164 0.05 21.16 7.05
CA CYS A 164 1.24 20.42 7.47
C CYS A 164 0.88 18.93 7.62
N GLU A 165 1.49 18.06 6.82
CA GLU A 165 1.30 16.61 6.91
C GLU A 165 2.53 15.95 7.54
N VAL A 166 2.28 15.14 8.55
CA VAL A 166 3.33 14.52 9.36
C VAL A 166 3.02 13.03 9.53
N SER A 167 4.06 12.21 9.46
CA SER A 167 3.98 10.77 9.66
C SER A 167 4.92 10.34 10.79
N ALA A 168 4.44 9.50 11.70
CA ALA A 168 5.25 8.95 12.79
C ALA A 168 4.57 7.70 13.37
N TYR A 169 5.34 6.86 14.04
CA TYR A 169 4.76 5.81 14.89
C TYR A 169 5.38 5.82 16.29
N PRO A 170 4.59 5.98 17.36
CA PRO A 170 3.16 6.31 17.38
C PRO A 170 2.83 7.68 16.78
N MET A 171 1.53 7.89 16.52
CA MET A 171 0.98 9.14 15.95
C MET A 171 1.44 10.37 16.77
N PRO A 172 1.94 11.44 16.12
CA PRO A 172 2.53 12.57 16.83
C PRO A 172 1.50 13.65 17.18
N HIS A 173 1.77 14.41 18.24
CA HIS A 173 1.03 15.63 18.56
C HIS A 173 1.48 16.76 17.63
N LEU A 174 0.54 17.48 17.01
CA LEU A 174 0.80 18.58 16.07
C LEU A 174 0.25 19.89 16.63
N GLU A 175 1.11 20.90 16.69
CA GLU A 175 0.79 22.24 17.17
C GLU A 175 1.31 23.30 16.20
N TRP A 176 0.70 24.49 16.21
CA TRP A 176 1.17 25.63 15.44
C TRP A 176 1.69 26.74 16.34
N LYS A 177 2.72 27.43 15.86
CA LYS A 177 3.32 28.56 16.56
C LYS A 177 3.70 29.66 15.60
N LYS A 178 3.44 30.92 15.95
CA LYS A 178 4.03 32.06 15.25
C LYS A 178 5.43 32.35 15.81
N LYS A 179 6.43 32.49 14.95
CA LYS A 179 7.82 32.78 15.35
C LYS A 179 7.87 34.08 16.16
N GLY A 180 8.49 34.04 17.33
CA GLY A 180 8.57 35.17 18.27
C GLY A 180 7.51 35.15 19.38
N ASN A 181 6.39 34.44 19.19
CA ASN A 181 5.40 34.26 20.24
C ASN A 181 5.86 33.18 21.23
N LYS A 182 5.52 33.33 22.52
CA LYS A 182 5.80 32.31 23.54
C LYS A 182 4.76 31.18 23.51
N MET A 183 3.49 31.53 23.31
CA MET A 183 2.35 30.62 23.30
C MET A 183 2.14 29.95 21.94
N PHE A 184 1.59 28.74 21.95
CA PHE A 184 1.07 28.08 20.75
C PHE A 184 -0.25 28.72 20.30
N LEU A 185 -0.54 28.62 19.01
CA LEU A 185 -1.79 29.07 18.41
C LEU A 185 -2.92 28.07 18.75
N PRO A 186 -4.21 28.46 18.70
CA PRO A 186 -4.71 29.81 18.38
C PRO A 186 -4.53 30.83 19.53
N GLY A 187 -4.21 30.38 20.75
CA GLY A 187 -4.19 31.25 21.92
C GLY A 187 -5.55 31.88 22.18
N ASP A 188 -5.58 33.19 22.44
CA ASP A 188 -6.81 33.99 22.65
C ASP A 188 -7.28 34.71 21.36
N ASP A 189 -6.74 34.33 20.20
CA ASP A 189 -7.01 35.04 18.95
C ASP A 189 -8.21 34.45 18.18
N ALA A 190 -9.33 35.18 18.20
CA ALA A 190 -10.60 34.71 17.66
C ALA A 190 -10.62 34.52 16.13
N HIS A 191 -9.72 35.17 15.37
CA HIS A 191 -9.66 34.99 13.92
C HIS A 191 -8.70 33.88 13.47
N ILE A 192 -8.00 33.21 14.42
CA ILE A 192 -7.14 32.06 14.14
C ILE A 192 -7.85 30.79 14.58
N SER A 193 -7.85 29.77 13.71
CA SER A 193 -8.35 28.44 14.06
C SER A 193 -7.37 27.36 13.61
N ILE A 194 -7.31 26.27 14.38
CA ILE A 194 -6.46 25.12 14.10
C ILE A 194 -7.34 23.88 14.06
N GLN A 195 -7.08 23.03 13.08
CA GLN A 195 -7.68 21.71 12.98
C GLN A 195 -6.57 20.69 12.74
N ALA A 196 -6.69 19.51 13.36
CA ALA A 196 -5.84 18.37 13.07
C ALA A 196 -6.72 17.13 12.89
N ARG A 197 -6.48 16.35 11.84
CA ARG A 197 -7.16 15.08 11.57
C ARG A 197 -6.16 14.01 11.19
N GLY A 198 -6.59 12.75 11.20
CA GLY A 198 -5.82 11.66 10.62
C GLY A 198 -5.42 12.01 9.19
N GLY A 199 -4.13 11.82 8.87
CA GLY A 199 -3.59 12.11 7.55
C GLY A 199 -4.00 11.07 6.50
N PRO A 200 -3.59 11.25 5.23
CA PRO A 200 -3.89 10.29 4.15
C PRO A 200 -3.27 8.90 4.39
N LYS A 201 -2.29 8.80 5.30
CA LYS A 201 -1.67 7.53 5.72
C LYS A 201 -2.17 7.12 7.11
N LYS A 202 -2.30 5.82 7.38
CA LYS A 202 -2.84 5.22 8.63
C LYS A 202 -2.20 5.74 9.93
N TYR A 203 -0.95 6.19 9.89
CA TYR A 203 -0.20 6.75 11.03
C TYR A 203 0.28 8.18 10.76
N GLY A 204 -0.44 8.89 9.88
CA GLY A 204 -0.22 10.29 9.60
C GLY A 204 -1.20 11.19 10.37
N VAL A 205 -0.81 12.44 10.54
CA VAL A 205 -1.67 13.54 10.97
C VAL A 205 -1.51 14.68 9.99
N THR A 206 -2.62 15.27 9.57
CA THR A 206 -2.62 16.51 8.81
C THR A 206 -3.20 17.61 9.67
N GLY A 207 -2.44 18.69 9.83
CA GLY A 207 -2.82 19.88 10.57
C GLY A 207 -3.03 21.07 9.64
N TRP A 208 -4.06 21.86 9.91
CA TRP A 208 -4.37 23.09 9.21
C TRP A 208 -4.42 24.26 10.20
N LEU A 209 -3.75 25.35 9.84
CA LEU A 209 -3.85 26.64 10.51
C LEU A 209 -4.58 27.60 9.58
N GLN A 210 -5.76 28.06 9.98
CA GLN A 210 -6.55 29.05 9.24
C GLN A 210 -6.50 30.39 9.95
N ILE A 211 -6.28 31.46 9.20
CA ILE A 211 -6.34 32.85 9.65
C ILE A 211 -7.41 33.55 8.82
N GLN A 212 -8.44 34.06 9.47
CA GLN A 212 -9.56 34.75 8.85
C GLN A 212 -9.31 36.26 8.82
N GLY A 213 -9.62 36.89 7.68
CA GLY A 213 -9.47 38.32 7.49
C GLY A 213 -8.07 38.82 7.87
N ILE A 214 -7.03 38.33 7.18
CA ILE A 214 -5.63 38.60 7.53
C ILE A 214 -5.37 40.10 7.66
N LYS A 215 -4.61 40.47 8.68
CA LYS A 215 -4.19 41.82 9.01
C LYS A 215 -2.69 41.95 8.83
N LYS A 216 -2.20 43.19 8.71
CA LYS A 216 -0.76 43.44 8.62
C LYS A 216 0.01 42.91 9.83
N SER A 217 -0.61 42.87 11.01
CA SER A 217 -0.08 42.25 12.24
C SER A 217 0.18 40.75 12.10
N ASP A 218 -0.51 40.07 11.18
CA ASP A 218 -0.44 38.61 11.01
C ASP A 218 0.75 38.21 10.15
N GLU A 219 1.37 39.17 9.45
CA GLU A 219 2.63 38.96 8.75
C GLU A 219 3.68 38.34 9.70
N GLY A 220 4.38 37.32 9.22
CA GLY A 220 5.31 36.57 10.06
C GLY A 220 5.63 35.19 9.53
N ILE A 221 6.27 34.39 10.37
CA ILE A 221 6.62 33.00 10.08
C ILE A 221 5.80 32.11 11.00
N TYR A 222 5.06 31.18 10.41
CA TYR A 222 4.25 30.18 11.08
C TYR A 222 4.98 28.84 11.06
N ILE A 223 5.04 28.18 12.20
CA ILE A 223 5.81 26.97 12.44
C ILE A 223 4.83 25.86 12.81
N CYS A 224 4.86 24.78 12.02
CA CYS A 224 4.28 23.50 12.37
C CYS A 224 5.28 22.78 13.30
N HIS A 225 4.88 22.53 14.53
CA HIS A 225 5.66 21.82 15.55
C HIS A 225 5.02 20.46 15.80
N THR A 226 5.79 19.39 15.64
CA THR A 226 5.27 18.03 15.86
C THR A 226 6.18 17.20 16.74
N LYS A 227 5.58 16.44 17.66
CA LYS A 227 6.32 15.67 18.67
C LYS A 227 5.67 14.33 18.95
N ASN A 228 6.50 13.30 19.16
CA ASN A 228 6.10 12.07 19.83
C ASN A 228 7.18 11.66 20.84
N LYS A 229 7.07 10.45 21.42
CA LYS A 229 8.06 9.93 22.38
C LYS A 229 9.46 9.68 21.79
N TYR A 230 9.61 9.66 20.47
CA TYR A 230 10.86 9.38 19.76
C TYR A 230 11.56 10.61 19.20
N GLY A 231 10.88 11.75 19.12
CA GLY A 231 11.51 12.97 18.66
C GLY A 231 10.53 14.08 18.33
N ILE A 232 11.09 15.10 17.69
CA ILE A 232 10.40 16.33 17.34
C ILE A 232 10.81 16.72 15.92
N ALA A 233 9.87 17.25 15.14
CA ALA A 233 10.13 17.84 13.83
C ALA A 233 9.41 19.19 13.68
N TYR A 234 10.02 20.07 12.88
CA TYR A 234 9.51 21.42 12.62
C TYR A 234 9.57 21.74 11.14
N ALA A 235 8.55 22.43 10.64
CA ALA A 235 8.56 23.07 9.33
C ALA A 235 7.91 24.45 9.44
N SER A 236 8.22 25.36 8.53
CA SER A 236 7.73 26.73 8.61
C SER A 236 7.37 27.32 7.26
N ALA A 237 6.38 28.21 7.27
CA ALA A 237 6.00 29.03 6.14
C ALA A 237 5.95 30.51 6.52
N ARG A 238 6.26 31.37 5.56
CA ARG A 238 6.18 32.83 5.67
C ARG A 238 4.86 33.33 5.10
N LEU A 239 4.14 34.13 5.88
CA LEU A 239 3.01 34.94 5.42
C LEU A 239 3.50 36.35 5.12
N LYS A 240 3.30 36.83 3.90
CA LYS A 240 3.44 38.24 3.52
C LYS A 240 2.06 38.86 3.30
N VAL A 241 1.78 39.98 3.97
CA VAL A 241 0.48 40.67 3.84
C VAL A 241 0.65 41.97 3.06
N ILE A 242 -0.11 42.14 1.99
CA ILE A 242 -0.13 43.36 1.18
C ILE A 242 -1.33 44.20 1.63
N ASP A 243 -1.09 45.45 2.02
CA ASP A 243 -2.19 46.37 2.28
C ASP A 243 -2.81 46.81 0.94
N GLY A 244 -4.07 46.45 0.72
CA GLY A 244 -4.84 46.97 -0.40
C GLY A 244 -5.16 48.44 -0.14
N LYS A 245 -4.43 49.36 -0.76
CA LYS A 245 -4.96 50.72 -0.96
C LYS A 245 -6.13 50.59 -1.93
N VAL A 246 -7.35 50.71 -1.43
CA VAL A 246 -8.51 51.02 -2.25
C VAL A 246 -8.26 52.42 -2.82
N PHE A 247 -7.77 52.49 -4.05
CA PHE A 247 -7.75 53.74 -4.79
C PHE A 247 -9.20 54.02 -5.19
N PHE A 248 -9.88 54.87 -4.42
CA PHE A 248 -11.09 55.52 -4.90
C PHE A 248 -10.66 56.47 -6.02
N PHE A 249 -10.99 56.12 -7.26
CA PHE A 249 -10.93 57.02 -8.41
C PHE A 249 -12.17 57.93 -8.43
#